data_AF-A0A539D3R8-F1
#
_entry.id   AF-A0A539D3R8-F1
#
_cell.length_a   1.000
_cell.length_b   1.000
_cell.length_c   1.000
_cell.angle_alpha   90.00
_cell.angle_beta   90.00
_cell.angle_gamma   90.00
#
_symmetry.space_group_name_H-M   'P 1'
#
loop_
_entity.id
_entity.type
_entity.pdbx_description
1 polymer ?
#
loop_
_entity_poly.entity_id
_entity_poly.type
_entity_poly.pdbx_seq_one_letter_code
_entity_poly.pdbx_strand_id
1 'polypeptide(L)' 'MTVQTLNDLFTEAVRHHDKPDAFQVKRGGAWRDISHREAARAVDEIAAGLIELGVEPGDRVAILSENRPE' A
#
# COMPACT_ATOMS: atom_id res chain seq x y z
N MET A 1 -12.97 -8.05 -16.34
CA MET A 1 -12.73 -7.21 -15.16
C MET A 1 -12.55 -5.78 -15.65
N THR A 2 -13.30 -4.80 -15.13
CA THR A 2 -13.18 -3.40 -15.59
C THR A 2 -12.43 -2.61 -14.52
N VAL A 3 -11.16 -2.32 -14.77
CA VAL A 3 -10.34 -1.42 -13.94
C VAL A 3 -10.80 0.01 -14.23
N GLN A 4 -11.18 0.76 -13.20
CA GLN A 4 -11.65 2.16 -13.29
C GLN A 4 -10.63 3.13 -12.75
N THR A 5 -9.90 2.74 -11.71
CA THR A 5 -8.83 3.52 -11.08
C THR A 5 -7.55 2.68 -10.95
N LEU A 6 -6.41 3.35 -10.77
CA LEU A 6 -5.15 2.66 -10.49
C LEU A 6 -5.24 1.80 -9.21
N ASN A 7 -5.99 2.26 -8.21
CA ASN A 7 -6.15 1.57 -6.93
C ASN A 7 -6.88 0.23 -7.06
N ASP A 8 -7.69 0.06 -8.11
CA ASP A 8 -8.39 -1.20 -8.38
C ASP A 8 -7.39 -2.34 -8.65
N LEU A 9 -6.23 -2.05 -9.24
CA LEU A 9 -5.18 -3.05 -9.49
C LEU A 9 -4.64 -3.63 -8.18
N PHE A 10 -4.35 -2.76 -7.21
CA PHE A 10 -3.87 -3.19 -5.89
C PHE A 10 -4.94 -3.97 -5.14
N THR A 11 -6.16 -3.44 -5.09
CA THR A 11 -7.26 -4.06 -4.36
C THR A 11 -7.60 -5.44 -4.94
N GLU A 12 -7.50 -5.60 -6.27
CA GLU A 12 -7.70 -6.89 -6.91
C GLU A 12 -6.56 -7.87 -6.65
N ALA A 13 -5.30 -7.41 -6.68
CA ALA A 13 -4.16 -8.25 -6.32
C ALA A 13 -4.31 -8.81 -4.89
N VAL A 14 -4.72 -7.96 -3.95
CA VAL A 14 -5.03 -8.38 -2.56
C VAL A 14 -6.13 -9.43 -2.55
N ARG A 15 -7.27 -9.18 -3.23
CA ARG A 15 -8.42 -10.09 -3.24
C ARG A 15 -8.13 -11.45 -3.88
N HIS A 16 -7.38 -11.47 -4.99
CA HIS A 16 -7.19 -12.68 -5.78
C HIS A 16 -6.00 -13.52 -5.34
N HIS A 17 -4.97 -12.90 -4.76
CA HIS A 17 -3.73 -13.60 -4.45
C HIS A 17 -3.49 -13.81 -2.95
N ASP A 18 -3.90 -12.88 -2.09
CA ASP A 18 -3.80 -12.97 -0.61
C ASP A 18 -2.48 -13.59 -0.10
N LYS A 19 -1.36 -13.27 -0.77
CA LYS A 19 -0.06 -13.86 -0.48
C LYS A 19 0.45 -13.48 0.92
N PRO A 20 1.01 -14.43 1.69
CA PRO A 20 1.67 -14.14 2.97
C PRO A 20 3.02 -13.39 2.79
N ASP A 21 3.59 -13.45 1.58
CA ASP A 21 4.90 -12.94 1.18
C ASP A 21 4.80 -11.99 -0.03
N ALA A 22 3.80 -11.11 -0.02
CA ALA A 22 3.53 -10.18 -1.13
C ALA A 22 4.71 -9.25 -1.41
N PHE A 23 5.39 -8.80 -0.35
CA PHE A 23 6.62 -8.01 -0.41
C PHE A 23 7.65 -8.56 0.56
N GLN A 24 8.92 -8.20 0.34
CA GLN A 24 10.00 -8.48 1.26
C GLN A 24 10.83 -7.23 1.50
N VAL A 25 11.18 -6.99 2.77
CA VAL A 25 12.02 -5.87 3.19
C VAL A 25 13.17 -6.38 4.05
N LYS A 26 14.38 -5.85 3.81
CA LYS A 26 15.53 -6.18 4.65
C LYS A 26 15.57 -5.27 5.87
N ARG A 27 15.31 -5.82 7.06
CA ARG A 27 15.33 -5.09 8.35
C ARG A 27 16.25 -5.80 9.33
N GLY A 28 17.24 -5.07 9.85
CA GLY A 28 18.21 -5.62 10.81
C GLY A 28 19.05 -6.76 10.23
N GLY A 29 19.39 -6.69 8.93
CA GLY A 29 20.18 -7.72 8.24
C GLY A 29 19.39 -8.94 7.75
N ALA A 30 18.13 -9.11 8.16
CA ALA A 30 17.27 -10.21 7.75
C ALA A 30 16.15 -9.74 6.81
N TRP A 31 15.76 -10.59 5.86
CA TRP A 31 14.55 -10.40 5.08
C TRP A 31 13.32 -10.68 5.94
N ARG A 32 12.30 -9.83 5.79
CA ARG A 32 11.01 -9.98 6.44
C ARG A 32 9.93 -9.86 5.39
N ASP A 33 9.01 -10.81 5.43
CA ASP A 33 7.85 -10.82 4.56
C ASP A 33 6.83 -9.79 5.02
N ILE A 34 6.08 -9.26 4.06
CA ILE A 34 4.90 -8.45 4.27
C ILE A 34 3.80 -9.08 3.42
N SER A 35 2.72 -9.50 4.07
CA SER A 35 1.56 -10.08 3.40
C SER A 35 0.72 -9.02 2.69
N HIS A 36 -0.13 -9.46 1.75
CA HIS A 36 -1.12 -8.57 1.13
C HIS A 36 -2.04 -7.93 2.18
N ARG A 37 -2.39 -8.67 3.23
CA ARG A 37 -3.27 -8.15 4.30
C ARG A 37 -2.60 -7.07 5.12
N GLU A 38 -1.32 -7.24 5.44
CA GLU A 38 -0.55 -6.21 6.15
C GLU A 38 -0.39 -4.95 5.28
N ALA A 39 -0.07 -5.12 3.99
CA ALA A 39 0.03 -4.00 3.06
C ALA A 39 -1.32 -3.28 2.88
N ALA A 40 -2.42 -4.01 2.69
CA ALA A 40 -3.76 -3.43 2.55
C ALA A 40 -4.17 -2.65 3.79
N ARG A 41 -3.91 -3.20 4.98
CA ARG A 41 -4.15 -2.50 6.24
C ARG A 41 -3.35 -1.20 6.34
N ALA A 42 -2.07 -1.21 5.98
CA ALA A 42 -1.24 -0.01 5.98
C ALA A 42 -1.76 1.05 5.00
N VAL A 43 -2.19 0.64 3.80
CA VAL A 43 -2.79 1.54 2.81
C VAL A 43 -4.07 2.19 3.36
N ASP A 44 -4.95 1.41 4.00
CA ASP A 44 -6.19 1.94 4.59
C ASP A 44 -5.90 2.93 5.74
N GLU A 45 -4.93 2.61 6.61
CA GLU A 45 -4.51 3.49 7.72
C GLU A 45 -3.92 4.81 7.20
N ILE A 46 -3.06 4.77 6.16
CA ILE A 46 -2.49 5.97 5.54
C ILE A 46 -3.56 6.80 4.85
N ALA A 47 -4.48 6.17 4.10
CA ALA A 47 -5.56 6.86 3.42
C ALA A 47 -6.48 7.58 4.43
N ALA A 48 -6.83 6.91 5.53
CA ALA A 48 -7.60 7.53 6.61
C ALA A 48 -6.87 8.74 7.23
N GLY A 49 -5.55 8.62 7.47
CA GLY A 49 -4.75 9.71 7.98
C GLY A 49 -4.66 10.91 7.03
N LEU A 50 -4.56 10.69 5.71
CA LEU A 50 -4.57 11.78 4.73
C LEU A 50 -5.92 12.52 4.70
N ILE A 51 -7.03 11.77 4.83
CA ILE A 51 -8.37 12.36 4.95
C ILE A 51 -8.47 13.21 6.23
N GLU A 52 -7.98 12.70 7.36
CA GLU A 52 -7.98 13.43 8.63
C GLU A 52 -7.13 14.71 8.59
N LEU A 53 -6.02 14.70 7.85
CA LEU A 53 -5.18 15.87 7.61
C LEU A 53 -5.80 16.90 6.66
N GLY A 54 -6.97 16.61 6.09
CA GLY A 54 -7.72 17.54 5.23
C GLY A 54 -7.30 17.53 3.77
N VAL A 55 -6.71 16.43 3.28
CA VAL A 55 -6.39 16.28 1.85
C VAL A 55 -7.67 16.13 1.04
N GLU A 56 -7.86 16.99 0.03
CA GLU A 56 -9.04 17.05 -0.82
C GLU A 56 -8.78 16.56 -2.25
N PRO A 57 -9.83 16.20 -3.02
CA PRO A 57 -9.68 15.88 -4.44
C PRO A 57 -9.02 17.01 -5.22
N GLY A 58 -7.87 16.72 -5.83
CA GLY A 58 -7.07 17.68 -6.59
C GLY A 58 -5.80 18.15 -5.86
N ASP A 59 -5.71 17.89 -4.56
CA ASP A 59 -4.49 18.15 -3.79
C ASP A 59 -3.32 17.25 -4.20
N ARG A 60 -2.12 17.70 -3.86
CA ARG A 60 -0.87 17.03 -4.22
C ARG A 60 -0.16 16.57 -2.95
N VAL A 61 0.15 15.29 -2.90
CA VAL A 61 0.97 14.66 -1.85
C VAL A 61 2.29 14.22 -2.47
N ALA A 62 3.39 14.36 -1.74
CA ALA A 62 4.72 13.94 -2.18
C ALA A 62 5.33 12.94 -1.20
N ILE A 63 6.08 11.98 -1.73
CA ILE A 63 6.89 11.03 -0.96
C ILE A 63 8.35 11.30 -1.34
N LEU A 64 9.20 11.54 -0.33
CA LEU A 64 10.65 11.57 -0.50
C LEU A 64 11.23 10.34 0.18
N SER A 65 11.44 9.29 -0.60
CA SER A 65 11.95 8.01 -0.12
C SER A 65 12.77 7.30 -1.20
N GLU A 66 13.69 6.46 -0.77
CA GLU A 66 14.25 5.40 -1.61
C GLU A 66 13.23 4.29 -1.85
N ASN A 67 13.54 3.35 -2.77
CA ASN A 67 12.64 2.22 -3.06
C ASN A 67 12.49 1.31 -1.83
N ARG A 68 11.28 1.23 -1.31
CA ARG A 68 10.91 0.42 -0.13
C ARG A 68 9.42 0.07 -0.18
N PRO A 69 8.97 -0.96 0.56
CA PRO A 69 7.57 -1.36 0.54
C PRO A 69 6.66 -0.56 1.49
N GLU A 70 7.21 0.31 2.34
CA GLU A 70 6.45 1.40 2.98
C GLU A 70 6.09 2.50 1.99
#